data_AF-A0A2C9M9C1-F1
#
_entry.id   AF-A0A2C9M9C1-F1
#
_cell.length_a   1.000
_cell.length_b   1.000
_cell.length_c   1.000
_cell.angle_alpha   90.00
_cell.angle_beta   90.00
_cell.angle_gamma   90.00
#
_symmetry.space_group_name_H-M   'P 1'
#
loop_
_entity.id
_entity.type
_entity.pdbx_description
1 polymer ?
#
loop_
_entity_poly.entity_id
_entity_poly.type
_entity_poly.pdbx_seq_one_letter_code
_entity_poly.pdbx_strand_id
1 'polypeptide(L)'
;MGGQSIWNTPFKDEIKPNLTHTGRGILSMANSGPNTNKSQFFITFRSCRHLDGKHSVFGRVVGGLKTLDAMEAVETDKKDKPKKSW
;
A
#
# COMPACT_ATOMS: atom_id res chain seq x y z
N MET A 1 -0.27 -4.96 15.34
CA MET A 1 -0.47 -3.88 14.36
C MET A 1 0.13 -2.61 14.92
N GLY A 2 1.07 -2.00 14.20
CA GLY A 2 1.78 -0.79 14.64
C GLY A 2 1.48 0.42 13.75
N GLY A 3 2.30 1.46 13.88
CA GLY A 3 2.18 2.69 13.12
C GLY A 3 1.16 3.66 13.72
N GLN A 4 1.52 4.93 13.77
CA GLN A 4 0.69 6.05 14.20
C GLN A 4 0.67 7.11 13.08
N SER A 5 -0.44 7.83 12.95
CA SER A 5 -0.50 9.02 12.09
C SER A 5 0.13 10.22 12.80
N ILE A 6 0.37 11.31 12.07
CA ILE A 6 0.83 12.56 12.68
C ILE A 6 -0.23 13.22 13.59
N TRP A 7 -1.50 12.83 13.46
CA TRP A 7 -2.60 13.36 14.27
C TRP A 7 -2.78 12.60 15.59
N ASN A 8 -1.89 11.64 15.89
CA ASN A 8 -1.99 10.71 17.02
C ASN A 8 -3.26 9.83 17.05
N THR A 9 -4.11 9.93 16.04
CA THR A 9 -5.37 9.20 15.87
C THR A 9 -5.51 8.67 14.44
N PRO A 10 -6.30 7.61 14.18
CA PRO A 10 -6.59 7.21 12.81
C PRO A 10 -7.31 8.32 12.04
N PHE A 11 -7.10 8.39 10.73
CA PHE A 11 -7.76 9.37 9.87
C PHE A 11 -8.61 8.75 8.78
N LYS A 12 -9.50 9.58 8.23
CA LYS A 12 -10.51 9.20 7.24
C LYS A 12 -9.92 8.68 5.93
N ASP A 13 -10.71 7.89 5.21
CA ASP A 13 -10.41 7.54 3.82
C ASP A 13 -10.71 8.74 2.89
N GLU A 14 -9.91 8.87 1.84
CA GLU A 14 -10.06 9.90 0.80
C GLU A 14 -10.24 9.23 -0.58
N ILE A 15 -11.42 8.62 -0.76
CA ILE A 15 -11.74 7.85 -1.97
C ILE A 15 -12.15 8.78 -3.12
N LYS A 16 -11.52 8.60 -4.28
CA LYS A 16 -11.88 9.29 -5.54
C LYS A 16 -12.15 8.27 -6.65
N PRO A 17 -13.28 8.35 -7.38
CA PRO A 17 -13.63 7.35 -8.40
C PRO A 17 -12.59 7.17 -9.53
N ASN A 18 -11.83 8.23 -9.82
CA ASN A 18 -10.79 8.22 -10.85
C ASN A 18 -9.42 7.72 -10.34
N LEU A 19 -9.25 7.56 -9.03
CA LEU A 19 -8.03 7.00 -8.44
C LEU A 19 -8.26 5.54 -8.09
N THR A 20 -7.59 4.66 -8.82
CA THR A 20 -7.83 3.21 -8.74
C THR A 20 -6.52 2.46 -8.70
N HIS A 21 -6.55 1.23 -8.21
CA HIS A 21 -5.40 0.32 -8.14
C HIS A 21 -5.17 -0.36 -9.49
N THR A 22 -5.16 0.43 -10.56
CA THR A 22 -4.94 -0.06 -11.93
C THR A 22 -3.45 -0.06 -12.22
N GLY A 23 -2.87 -1.26 -12.32
CA GLY A 23 -1.47 -1.46 -12.66
C GLY A 23 -0.51 -1.49 -11.48
N ARG A 24 0.79 -1.54 -11.82
CA ARG A 24 1.93 -1.60 -10.91
C ARG A 24 2.31 -0.19 -10.44
N GLY A 25 2.84 -0.11 -9.22
CA GLY A 25 3.43 1.11 -8.66
C GLY A 25 2.41 2.08 -8.08
N ILE A 26 1.15 1.66 -7.83
CA ILE A 26 0.16 2.51 -7.16
C ILE A 26 0.46 2.53 -5.66
N LEU A 27 0.57 3.73 -5.08
CA LEU A 27 0.82 3.95 -3.66
C LEU A 27 -0.51 4.23 -2.94
N SER A 28 -0.79 3.45 -1.89
CA SER A 28 -2.10 3.46 -1.22
C SER A 28 -2.00 3.14 0.27
N MET A 29 -2.94 3.65 1.06
CA MET A 29 -2.95 3.48 2.52
C MET A 29 -3.47 2.10 2.92
N ALA A 30 -2.75 1.41 3.81
CA ALA A 30 -3.25 0.22 4.48
C ALA A 30 -4.14 0.63 5.66
N ASN A 31 -5.26 -0.07 5.84
CA ASN A 31 -6.21 0.17 6.91
C ASN A 31 -6.74 -1.16 7.49
N SER A 32 -7.54 -1.09 8.54
CA SER A 32 -8.19 -2.24 9.19
C SER A 32 -9.72 -2.08 9.20
N GLY A 33 -10.26 -1.46 8.14
CA GLY A 33 -11.65 -1.04 8.02
C GLY A 33 -11.77 0.45 7.69
N PRO A 34 -13.00 0.93 7.40
CA PRO A 34 -13.23 2.31 6.99
C PRO A 34 -12.68 3.33 8.00
N ASN A 35 -11.99 4.36 7.50
CA ASN A 35 -11.46 5.49 8.28
C ASN A 35 -10.45 5.10 9.38
N THR A 36 -9.66 4.05 9.14
CA THR A 36 -8.64 3.57 10.09
C THR A 36 -7.20 3.75 9.60
N ASN A 37 -6.97 4.74 8.72
CA ASN A 37 -5.63 5.00 8.19
C ASN A 37 -4.67 5.48 9.30
N LYS A 38 -3.43 4.96 9.28
CA LYS A 38 -2.34 5.33 10.20
C LYS A 38 -1.09 5.71 9.40
N SER A 39 0.03 5.01 9.57
CA SER A 39 1.26 5.22 8.78
C SER A 39 1.61 4.06 7.85
N GLN A 40 0.85 2.97 7.89
CA GLN A 40 1.10 1.83 7.01
C GLN A 40 0.57 2.15 5.61
N PHE A 41 1.39 1.89 4.60
CA PHE A 41 1.06 2.02 3.19
C PHE A 41 1.56 0.80 2.43
N PHE A 42 1.10 0.64 1.20
CA PHE A 42 1.59 -0.39 0.29
C PHE A 42 1.78 0.20 -1.11
N ILE A 43 2.64 -0.46 -1.89
CA ILE A 43 2.83 -0.20 -3.32
C ILE A 43 2.38 -1.45 -4.07
N THR A 44 1.55 -1.29 -5.10
CA THR A 44 1.07 -2.44 -5.86
C THR A 44 2.15 -3.01 -6.78
N PHE A 45 2.32 -4.33 -6.78
CA PHE A 45 3.14 -5.00 -7.79
C PHE A 45 2.37 -5.28 -9.09
N ARG A 46 1.04 -5.33 -9.02
CA ARG A 46 0.15 -5.54 -10.18
C ARG A 46 -1.19 -4.84 -9.96
N SER A 47 -2.08 -4.92 -10.94
CA SER A 47 -3.44 -4.39 -10.80
C SER A 47 -4.21 -5.10 -9.67
N CYS A 48 -4.79 -4.32 -8.76
CA CYS A 48 -5.48 -4.79 -7.55
C CYS A 48 -6.87 -4.13 -7.40
N ARG A 49 -7.69 -4.18 -8.44
CA ARG A 49 -9.02 -3.53 -8.51
C ARG A 49 -9.98 -3.89 -7.36
N HIS A 50 -9.80 -5.03 -6.69
CA HIS A 50 -10.61 -5.44 -5.54
C HIS A 50 -10.42 -4.55 -4.28
N LEU A 51 -9.39 -3.70 -4.29
CA LEU A 51 -9.07 -2.71 -3.25
C LEU A 51 -9.67 -1.32 -3.51
N ASP A 52 -10.26 -1.09 -4.68
CA ASP A 52 -10.84 0.21 -5.01
C ASP A 52 -12.01 0.55 -4.10
N GLY A 53 -12.12 1.82 -3.74
CA GLY A 53 -13.12 2.30 -2.79
C GLY A 53 -12.91 1.86 -1.35
N LYS A 54 -11.90 1.01 -1.07
CA LYS A 54 -11.56 0.52 0.28
C LYS A 54 -10.27 1.11 0.83
N HIS A 55 -9.33 1.45 -0.06
CA HIS A 55 -8.03 2.00 0.30
C HIS A 55 -7.79 3.31 -0.44
N SER A 56 -7.29 4.30 0.29
CA SER A 56 -7.02 5.64 -0.24
C SER A 56 -5.76 5.64 -1.09
N VAL A 57 -5.91 5.83 -2.40
CA VAL A 57 -4.79 6.01 -3.34
C VAL A 57 -4.32 7.46 -3.25
N PHE A 58 -3.04 7.65 -2.93
CA PHE A 58 -2.46 8.99 -2.73
C PHE A 58 -1.18 9.23 -3.52
N GLY A 59 -0.73 8.25 -4.32
CA GLY A 59 0.44 8.44 -5.17
C GLY A 59 0.68 7.31 -6.16
N ARG A 60 1.76 7.46 -6.92
CA ARG A 60 2.26 6.49 -7.88
C ARG A 60 3.79 6.61 -7.96
N VAL A 61 4.46 5.47 -8.09
CA VAL A 61 5.89 5.41 -8.41
C VAL A 61 6.10 5.96 -9.83
N VAL A 62 6.91 7.01 -9.95
CA VAL A 62 7.24 7.64 -11.26
C VAL A 62 8.55 7.08 -11.83
N GLY A 63 9.48 6.70 -10.97
CA GLY A 63 10.76 6.06 -11.32
C GLY A 63 11.18 5.06 -10.25
N GLY A 64 12.16 4.21 -10.55
CA GLY A 64 12.60 3.15 -9.62
C GLY A 64 11.83 1.83 -9.74
N LEU A 65 11.20 1.56 -10.88
CA LEU A 65 10.51 0.29 -11.13
C LEU A 65 11.44 -0.92 -10.98
N LYS A 66 12.71 -0.81 -11.37
CA LYS A 66 13.72 -1.86 -11.14
C LYS A 66 13.90 -2.19 -9.65
N THR A 67 13.82 -1.20 -8.77
CA THR A 67 13.86 -1.42 -7.32
C THR A 67 12.61 -2.15 -6.87
N LEU A 68 11.44 -1.78 -7.41
CA LEU A 68 10.18 -2.46 -7.12
C LEU A 68 10.21 -3.93 -7.59
N ASP A 69 10.80 -4.20 -8.76
CA ASP A 69 11.02 -5.56 -9.28
C ASP A 69 11.93 -6.37 -8.37
N ALA A 70 13.03 -5.77 -7.90
CA ALA A 70 13.93 -6.41 -6.94
C ALA A 70 13.22 -6.70 -5.60
N MET A 71 12.35 -5.81 -5.12
CA MET A 71 11.56 -6.03 -3.90
C MET A 71 10.54 -7.17 -4.05
N GLU A 72 9.88 -7.28 -5.20
CA GLU A 72 8.90 -8.35 -5.48
C GLU A 72 9.56 -9.74 -5.56
N ALA A 73 10.80 -9.81 -6.04
CA ALA A 73 11.53 -11.06 -6.19
C ALA A 73 12.08 -11.64 -4.87
N VAL A 74 11.93 -10.94 -3.75
CA VAL A 74 12.43 -11.40 -2.45
C VAL A 74 11.60 -12.58 -1.94
N GLU A 75 12.27 -13.67 -1.57
CA GLU A 75 11.60 -14.83 -0.99
C GLU A 75 10.91 -14.50 0.34
N THR A 76 9.68 -14.99 0.48
CA THR A 76 8.89 -14.86 1.72
C THR A 76 8.78 -16.17 2.49
N ASP A 77 8.52 -16.06 3.79
CA ASP A 77 8.12 -17.18 4.63
C ASP A 77 6.63 -17.54 4.45
N LYS A 78 6.14 -18.51 5.23
CA LYS A 78 4.72 -18.94 5.20
C LYS A 78 3.72 -17.86 5.68
N LYS A 79 4.20 -16.73 6.18
CA LYS A 79 3.40 -15.59 6.67
C LYS A 79 3.61 -14.34 5.80
N ASP A 80 4.09 -14.52 4.59
CA ASP A 80 4.38 -13.47 3.61
C ASP A 80 5.40 -12.42 4.09
N LYS A 81 6.25 -12.77 5.06
CA LYS A 81 7.35 -11.91 5.51
C LYS A 81 8.61 -12.22 4.72
N PRO A 82 9.36 -11.21 4.23
CA PRO A 82 10.66 -11.43 3.60
C PRO A 82 11.59 -12.25 4.50
N LYS A 83 12.19 -13.34 3.99
CA LYS A 83 13.08 -14.21 4.76
C LYS A 83 14.37 -13.51 5.19
N LYS A 84 14.83 -12.54 4.39
CA LYS A 84 16.01 -11.75 4.66
C LYS A 84 15.58 -10.32 4.98
N SER A 85 15.63 -9.97 6.26
CA SER A 85 15.59 -8.59 6.74
C SER A 85 17.01 -8.04 6.77
N TRP A 86 17.24 -6.90 6.11
CA TRP A 86 18.47 -6.11 6.17
C TRP A 86 18.62 -5.41 7.52
#